data_AF-A0A9W8LHR6-F1
#
_entry.id   AF-A0A9W8LHR6-F1
#
_cell.length_a   1.000
_cell.length_b   1.000
_cell.length_c   1.000
_cell.angle_alpha   90.00
_cell.angle_beta   90.00
_cell.angle_gamma   90.00
#
_symmetry.space_group_name_H-M   'P 1'
#
loop_
_entity.id
_entity.type
_entity.pdbx_description
1 polymer ?
#
loop_
_entity_poly.entity_id
_entity_poly.type
_entity_poly.pdbx_seq_one_letter_code
_entity_poly.pdbx_strand_id
1 'polypeptide(L)'
;MTNADQSSWPKLFRRLSLTGGSGKKDKWKGTISQDPQLPIRPTSQLYQPQDIWSENNRQDTFTEMNAQDLSYLIEEQQRLFDEVKQNHHIMDTRTDSYAQHSSTVSARESLKAESDAKPPTTDRIAEFRLDIPDGVRNMTQHPGDRIVGSVVITVTKPTKAQRIRLHFLGHQRVHLKDPTAQSPIPSFVVSEYKLFDKRLIIWGDKTLSSVDVLAPGTLTIPFSIKLPRVNYPSSMKRESVCKVKYLVWAEFERPGTFKDHVMRTHREEIHIEPYAYPTRPYDSVNMASVLSPRQEGSAATQVVAVRMTAVLSSLPVVAGDCISFRVEASTVPQDPSRVHSADVSKYIVKQARIVIVERLDVSGLIQGVEYPQHYRTDIVTTIMPPELHKDNSTFVSNGQIRVPLDLCPFYGKQLSRRYELRFEFDVVDSGSLLDKVIRQTSTYDYLVPLEVCTISPDKFSREAYQNAYADESLNISSIALPPHYADPSEPRMRIGGWELERSFAKWDSTNPTWVAMAKKKGMQ
;
A
#
# COMPACT_ATOMS: atom_id res chain seq x y z
N MET A 1 -4.98 -17.53 -43.82
CA MET A 1 -5.17 -16.12 -44.22
C MET A 1 -6.60 -15.76 -43.88
N THR A 2 -6.81 -15.19 -42.71
CA THR A 2 -8.12 -14.76 -42.22
C THR A 2 -7.90 -13.61 -41.24
N ASN A 3 -8.56 -12.50 -41.54
CA ASN A 3 -8.61 -11.29 -40.72
C ASN A 3 -9.30 -11.58 -39.38
N ALA A 4 -8.78 -11.03 -38.28
CA ALA A 4 -9.43 -11.02 -36.98
C ALA A 4 -9.32 -9.62 -36.35
N ASP A 5 -10.47 -8.94 -36.39
CA ASP A 5 -11.09 -8.06 -35.39
C ASP A 5 -10.21 -7.25 -34.43
N GLN A 6 -10.19 -5.94 -34.69
CA GLN A 6 -9.95 -4.90 -33.69
C GLN A 6 -11.25 -4.63 -32.92
N SER A 7 -11.29 -5.02 -31.65
CA SER A 7 -12.37 -4.67 -30.73
C SER A 7 -12.11 -3.33 -30.05
N SER A 8 -13.12 -2.48 -30.16
CA SER A 8 -13.20 -1.12 -29.64
C SER A 8 -13.50 -1.10 -28.14
N TRP A 9 -12.83 -0.21 -27.40
CA TRP A 9 -13.14 0.13 -26.00
C TRP A 9 -13.86 1.49 -25.96
N PRO A 10 -14.96 1.65 -25.21
CA PRO A 10 -15.68 2.92 -25.14
C PRO A 10 -15.05 3.88 -24.13
N LYS A 11 -14.68 5.08 -24.60
CA LYS A 11 -14.33 6.24 -23.77
C LYS A 11 -15.60 6.85 -23.19
N LEU A 12 -15.81 6.71 -21.88
CA LEU A 12 -16.79 7.47 -21.10
C LEU A 12 -16.07 8.63 -20.40
N PHE A 13 -16.07 9.81 -21.02
CA PHE A 13 -15.79 11.07 -20.32
C PHE A 13 -17.04 11.96 -20.39
N ARG A 14 -17.75 12.05 -19.28
CA ARG A 14 -18.84 13.02 -19.07
C ARG A 14 -18.21 14.39 -18.75
N ARG A 15 -18.33 15.32 -19.70
CA ARG A 15 -18.16 16.77 -19.48
C ARG A 15 -19.31 17.25 -18.60
N LEU A 16 -19.01 17.76 -17.40
CA LEU A 16 -19.90 18.65 -16.66
C LEU A 16 -19.46 20.09 -16.96
N SER A 17 -20.23 20.77 -17.80
CA SER A 17 -20.17 22.22 -17.98
C SER A 17 -20.98 22.89 -16.87
N LEU A 18 -20.31 23.57 -15.94
CA LEU A 18 -20.97 24.49 -15.01
C LEU A 18 -21.10 25.86 -15.68
N THR A 19 -22.34 26.24 -15.95
CA THR A 19 -22.72 27.59 -16.37
C THR A 19 -22.62 28.55 -15.18
N GLY A 20 -21.91 29.66 -15.40
CA GLY A 20 -21.73 30.72 -14.42
C GLY A 20 -23.00 31.53 -14.18
N GLY A 21 -23.41 31.61 -12.91
CA GLY A 21 -24.40 32.55 -12.42
C GLY A 21 -23.70 33.76 -11.78
N SER A 22 -23.91 34.94 -12.36
CA SER A 22 -23.51 36.23 -11.81
C SER A 22 -24.33 36.57 -10.56
N GLY A 23 -23.68 36.62 -9.39
CA GLY A 23 -24.28 36.96 -8.10
C GLY A 23 -23.58 38.14 -7.44
N LYS A 24 -24.37 39.02 -6.85
CA LYS A 24 -24.08 40.39 -6.39
C LYS A 24 -22.97 40.51 -5.34
N LYS A 25 -22.24 41.64 -5.40
CA LYS A 25 -21.29 42.11 -4.39
C LYS A 25 -22.07 42.72 -3.20
N ASP A 26 -22.09 42.02 -2.07
CA ASP A 26 -22.47 42.61 -0.78
C ASP A 26 -21.23 42.97 0.04
N LYS A 27 -21.14 44.25 0.39
CA LYS A 27 -20.12 44.85 1.27
C LYS A 27 -20.33 44.35 2.70
N TRP A 28 -19.44 43.50 3.19
CA TRP A 28 -19.29 43.24 4.61
C TRP A 28 -18.26 44.19 5.23
N LYS A 29 -18.71 45.05 6.14
CA LYS A 29 -17.85 45.80 7.07
C LYS A 29 -17.62 44.91 8.29
N GLY A 30 -16.40 44.37 8.42
CA GLY A 30 -15.96 43.63 9.60
C GLY A 30 -15.30 44.57 10.61
N THR A 31 -15.86 44.63 11.81
CA THR A 31 -15.33 45.32 12.98
C THR A 31 -14.13 44.56 13.54
N ILE A 32 -13.01 45.25 13.73
CA ILE A 32 -11.75 44.72 14.28
C ILE A 32 -11.94 44.47 15.78
N SER A 33 -11.91 43.20 16.18
CA SER A 33 -11.78 42.78 17.58
C SER A 33 -10.29 42.62 17.89
N GLN A 34 -9.81 43.33 18.91
CA GLN A 34 -8.44 43.24 19.40
C GLN A 34 -8.27 41.97 20.24
N ASP A 35 -7.36 41.09 19.83
CA ASP A 35 -6.91 39.97 20.67
C ASP A 35 -5.87 40.44 21.70
N PRO A 36 -5.89 39.89 22.93
CA PRO A 36 -4.99 40.28 24.00
C PRO A 36 -3.58 39.71 23.79
N GLN A 37 -2.58 40.59 23.97
CA GLN A 37 -1.16 40.24 23.96
C GLN A 37 -0.81 39.27 25.08
N LEU A 38 -0.15 38.17 24.72
CA LEU A 38 0.50 37.25 25.67
C LEU A 38 1.90 37.75 26.04
N PRO A 39 2.37 37.50 27.28
CA PRO A 39 3.59 38.09 27.82
C PRO A 39 4.87 37.50 27.20
N ILE A 40 5.81 38.40 26.93
CA ILE A 40 7.18 38.16 26.48
C ILE A 40 7.92 37.34 27.54
N ARG A 41 8.43 36.17 27.17
CA ARG A 41 9.35 35.39 28.02
C ARG A 41 10.80 35.85 27.80
N PRO A 42 11.62 35.90 28.86
CA PRO A 42 13.00 36.37 28.77
C PRO A 42 13.91 35.33 28.08
N THR A 43 14.76 35.85 27.20
CA THR A 43 15.87 35.19 26.52
C THR A 43 16.91 34.71 27.53
N SER A 44 16.97 33.40 27.77
CA SER A 44 18.10 32.75 28.42
C SER A 44 19.22 32.49 27.41
N GLN A 45 20.44 32.76 27.88
CA GLN A 45 21.67 32.97 27.13
C GLN A 45 22.13 31.74 26.34
N LEU A 46 22.55 32.00 25.10
CA LEU A 46 23.22 31.09 24.18
C LEU A 46 24.62 30.72 24.70
N TYR A 47 24.88 29.43 24.83
CA TYR A 47 26.20 28.84 24.92
C TYR A 47 26.75 28.68 23.50
N GLN A 48 27.87 29.34 23.17
CA GLN A 48 28.62 29.11 21.93
C GLN A 48 29.64 28.00 22.15
N PRO A 49 29.70 26.97 21.29
CA PRO A 49 30.91 26.20 21.08
C PRO A 49 31.65 26.65 19.82
N GLN A 50 32.97 26.68 19.95
CA GLN A 50 33.96 27.16 19.00
C GLN A 50 34.00 26.35 17.70
N ASP A 51 34.19 27.08 16.61
CA ASP A 51 34.63 26.57 15.31
C ASP A 51 36.02 25.92 15.41
N ILE A 52 36.13 24.67 14.98
CA ILE A 52 37.40 24.08 14.53
C ILE A 52 37.14 23.42 13.18
N TRP A 53 37.73 24.01 12.15
CA TRP A 53 37.94 23.43 10.84
C TRP A 53 38.90 22.25 10.92
N SER A 54 38.59 21.18 10.20
CA SER A 54 39.59 20.44 9.43
C SER A 54 38.93 19.68 8.29
N GLU A 55 39.13 20.21 7.08
CA GLU A 55 38.97 19.50 5.82
C GLU A 55 39.79 18.20 5.86
N ASN A 56 39.19 17.09 5.46
CA ASN A 56 39.96 15.93 5.00
C ASN A 56 39.22 15.27 3.84
N ASN A 57 39.75 15.54 2.65
CA ASN A 57 39.60 14.78 1.43
C ASN A 57 39.75 13.28 1.71
N ARG A 58 38.70 12.49 1.48
CA ARG A 58 38.82 11.05 1.24
C ARG A 58 38.32 10.77 -0.17
N GLN A 59 39.28 10.55 -1.06
CA GLN A 59 39.08 9.86 -2.33
C GLN A 59 38.80 8.39 -2.00
N ASP A 60 37.63 7.89 -2.39
CA ASP A 60 37.31 6.48 -2.37
C ASP A 60 38.09 5.77 -3.49
N THR A 61 39.15 5.07 -3.11
CA THR A 61 39.81 4.07 -3.97
C THR A 61 38.95 2.80 -4.00
N PHE A 62 38.21 2.61 -5.08
CA PHE A 62 37.68 1.30 -5.45
C PHE A 62 38.85 0.34 -5.65
N THR A 63 38.97 -0.65 -4.78
CA THR A 63 39.91 -1.75 -4.97
C THR A 63 39.21 -2.78 -5.87
N GLU A 64 39.70 -2.95 -7.10
CA GLU A 64 39.21 -3.99 -8.01
C GLU A 64 39.40 -5.36 -7.36
N MET A 65 38.29 -6.05 -7.08
CA MET A 65 38.30 -7.46 -6.71
C MET A 65 38.88 -8.26 -7.89
N ASN A 66 39.95 -9.01 -7.64
CA ASN A 66 40.61 -9.83 -8.65
C ASN A 66 39.65 -10.91 -9.15
N ALA A 67 39.66 -11.20 -10.45
CA ALA A 67 38.78 -12.18 -11.09
C ALA A 67 38.88 -13.60 -10.48
N GLN A 68 40.00 -13.91 -9.82
CA GLN A 68 40.18 -15.17 -9.08
C GLN A 68 39.28 -15.26 -7.83
N ASP A 69 39.05 -14.16 -7.13
CA ASP A 69 38.21 -14.13 -5.92
C ASP A 69 36.73 -14.30 -6.26
N LEU A 70 36.30 -13.77 -7.43
CA LEU A 70 34.96 -14.00 -7.96
C LEU A 70 34.75 -15.45 -8.40
N SER A 71 35.76 -16.09 -8.98
CA SER A 71 35.66 -17.51 -9.39
C SER A 71 35.50 -18.43 -8.19
N TYR A 72 36.24 -18.18 -7.11
CA TYR A 72 36.13 -18.96 -5.88
C TYR A 72 34.74 -18.82 -5.23
N LEU A 73 34.19 -17.60 -5.19
CA LEU A 73 32.86 -17.36 -4.64
C LEU A 73 31.74 -18.07 -5.45
N ILE A 74 31.90 -18.16 -6.77
CA ILE A 74 30.95 -18.85 -7.65
C ILE A 74 31.03 -20.37 -7.44
N GLU A 75 32.23 -20.94 -7.32
CA GLU A 75 32.41 -22.38 -7.05
C GLU A 75 31.87 -22.77 -5.67
N GLU A 76 32.06 -21.93 -4.65
CA GLU A 76 31.55 -22.17 -3.30
C GLU A 76 30.02 -22.11 -3.25
N GLN A 77 29.39 -21.16 -3.97
CA GLN A 77 27.93 -21.13 -4.10
C GLN A 77 27.38 -22.35 -4.85
N GLN A 78 28.06 -22.80 -5.90
CA GLN A 78 27.63 -23.97 -6.67
C GLN A 78 27.68 -25.25 -5.80
N ARG A 79 28.75 -25.41 -5.01
CA ARG A 79 28.91 -26.54 -4.09
C ARG A 79 27.81 -26.58 -3.02
N LEU A 80 27.46 -25.43 -2.42
CA LEU A 80 26.38 -25.35 -1.44
C LEU A 80 25.02 -25.70 -2.07
N PHE A 81 24.80 -25.35 -3.34
CA PHE A 81 23.57 -25.67 -4.06
C PHE A 81 23.42 -27.18 -4.32
N ASP A 82 24.53 -27.87 -4.65
CA ASP A 82 24.54 -29.31 -4.88
C ASP A 82 24.35 -30.11 -3.58
N GLU A 83 24.86 -29.60 -2.45
CA GLU A 83 24.67 -30.19 -1.12
C GLU A 83 23.19 -30.13 -0.64
N VAL A 84 22.48 -29.03 -0.96
CA VAL A 84 21.05 -28.90 -0.67
C VAL A 84 20.20 -29.85 -1.53
N LYS A 85 20.58 -30.07 -2.80
CA LYS A 85 19.89 -31.03 -3.69
C LYS A 85 20.06 -32.48 -3.23
N GLN A 86 21.24 -32.88 -2.78
CA GLN A 86 21.44 -34.23 -2.23
C GLN A 86 20.60 -34.47 -0.97
N ASN A 87 20.48 -33.46 -0.10
CA ASN A 87 19.69 -33.59 1.12
C ASN A 87 18.16 -33.66 0.87
N HIS A 88 17.66 -33.06 -0.21
CA HIS A 88 16.24 -33.20 -0.58
C HIS A 88 15.90 -34.61 -1.09
N HIS A 89 16.84 -35.29 -1.77
CA HIS A 89 16.58 -36.64 -2.28
C HIS A 89 16.48 -37.71 -1.16
N ILE A 90 17.07 -37.43 0.01
CA ILE A 90 17.03 -38.33 1.18
C ILE A 90 15.69 -38.20 1.95
N MET A 91 14.96 -37.09 1.82
CA MET A 91 13.67 -36.90 2.50
C MET A 91 12.47 -37.50 1.73
N ASP A 92 12.54 -37.59 0.40
CA ASP A 92 11.44 -38.12 -0.42
C ASP A 92 11.31 -39.65 -0.39
N THR A 93 12.30 -40.39 0.11
CA THR A 93 12.26 -41.86 0.19
C THR A 93 11.63 -42.40 1.48
N ARG A 94 11.12 -41.53 2.38
CA ARG A 94 10.64 -41.94 3.72
C ARG A 94 9.13 -41.87 3.95
N THR A 95 8.33 -41.53 2.94
CA THR A 95 6.89 -41.22 3.15
C THR A 95 5.90 -42.27 2.63
N ASP A 96 6.36 -43.39 2.06
CA ASP A 96 5.48 -44.40 1.43
C ASP A 96 5.41 -45.76 2.17
N SER A 97 5.17 -45.76 3.47
CA SER A 97 5.00 -47.04 4.20
C SER A 97 4.08 -46.98 5.41
N TYR A 98 2.84 -46.49 5.27
CA TYR A 98 1.77 -46.82 6.24
C TYR A 98 0.38 -46.75 5.59
N ALA A 99 0.00 -47.77 4.82
CA ALA A 99 -1.41 -48.08 4.55
C ALA A 99 -1.55 -49.51 4.04
N GLN A 100 -1.85 -50.45 4.94
CA GLN A 100 -2.67 -51.65 4.66
C GLN A 100 -2.77 -52.49 5.94
N HIS A 101 -3.97 -52.55 6.55
CA HIS A 101 -4.53 -53.73 7.21
C HIS A 101 -6.01 -53.49 7.54
N SER A 102 -6.88 -53.91 6.62
CA SER A 102 -8.21 -54.50 6.92
C SER A 102 -7.96 -55.97 7.30
N SER A 103 -8.71 -56.71 8.12
CA SER A 103 -10.16 -56.88 8.38
C SER A 103 -10.28 -57.88 9.56
N THR A 104 -11.33 -58.02 10.38
CA THR A 104 -12.64 -58.70 10.17
C THR A 104 -13.28 -58.93 11.57
N VAL A 105 -14.54 -59.41 11.59
CA VAL A 105 -15.34 -59.98 12.71
C VAL A 105 -16.23 -58.95 13.41
N SER A 106 -17.53 -59.15 13.68
CA SER A 106 -18.60 -60.09 13.28
C SER A 106 -19.90 -59.53 13.88
N ALA A 107 -21.04 -59.86 13.25
CA ALA A 107 -22.40 -59.50 13.64
C ALA A 107 -22.83 -59.93 15.06
N ARG A 108 -23.70 -59.16 15.72
CA ARG A 108 -25.14 -59.50 15.94
C ARG A 108 -25.90 -58.50 16.84
N GLU A 109 -27.15 -58.25 16.45
CA GLU A 109 -28.39 -58.08 17.26
C GLU A 109 -28.45 -57.08 18.43
N SER A 110 -29.27 -56.02 18.31
CA SER A 110 -30.71 -56.06 18.67
C SER A 110 -31.33 -54.68 18.97
N LEU A 111 -32.45 -54.43 18.28
CA LEU A 111 -33.72 -53.82 18.73
C LEU A 111 -33.79 -52.35 19.24
N LYS A 112 -34.55 -51.59 18.42
CA LYS A 112 -35.68 -50.70 18.77
C LYS A 112 -35.43 -49.51 19.71
N ALA A 113 -35.48 -48.31 19.13
CA ALA A 113 -36.52 -47.34 19.47
C ALA A 113 -36.69 -46.34 18.32
N GLU A 114 -37.86 -46.43 17.72
CA GLU A 114 -38.49 -45.45 16.86
C GLU A 114 -38.68 -44.15 17.66
N SER A 115 -37.97 -43.10 17.24
CA SER A 115 -38.45 -41.74 17.43
C SER A 115 -38.16 -41.01 16.14
N ASP A 116 -39.20 -40.46 15.53
CA ASP A 116 -39.17 -39.53 14.40
C ASP A 116 -38.12 -38.42 14.61
N ALA A 117 -36.87 -38.73 14.28
CA ALA A 117 -35.83 -37.74 14.10
C ALA A 117 -36.05 -37.13 12.72
N LYS A 118 -37.09 -36.29 12.60
CA LYS A 118 -37.08 -35.21 11.61
C LYS A 118 -35.65 -34.64 11.62
N PRO A 119 -34.97 -34.52 10.47
CA PRO A 119 -33.64 -33.95 10.43
C PRO A 119 -33.66 -32.66 11.26
N PRO A 120 -32.78 -32.48 12.26
CA PRO A 120 -32.83 -31.34 13.14
C PRO A 120 -32.85 -30.10 12.28
N THR A 121 -34.01 -29.43 12.25
CA THR A 121 -34.26 -28.29 11.40
C THR A 121 -33.15 -27.28 11.63
N THR A 122 -32.43 -27.03 10.55
CA THR A 122 -31.00 -26.71 10.52
C THR A 122 -30.66 -25.29 10.95
N ASP A 123 -31.62 -24.38 11.12
CA ASP A 123 -31.35 -23.00 11.51
C ASP A 123 -31.84 -22.67 12.91
N ARG A 124 -31.03 -23.05 13.91
CA ARG A 124 -31.14 -22.47 15.26
C ARG A 124 -30.57 -21.06 15.35
N ILE A 125 -29.82 -20.63 14.33
CA ILE A 125 -29.17 -19.32 14.25
C ILE A 125 -29.87 -18.57 13.13
N ALA A 126 -30.64 -17.53 13.48
CA ALA A 126 -31.31 -16.69 12.51
C ALA A 126 -30.35 -15.66 11.89
N GLU A 127 -29.32 -15.25 12.63
CA GLU A 127 -28.38 -14.23 12.19
C GLU A 127 -27.02 -14.42 12.85
N PHE A 128 -25.95 -14.26 12.07
CA PHE A 128 -24.59 -14.13 12.58
C PHE A 128 -23.82 -13.14 11.71
N ARG A 129 -23.60 -11.92 12.22
CA ARG A 129 -22.95 -10.85 11.46
C ARG A 129 -21.95 -10.06 12.29
N LEU A 130 -21.00 -9.47 11.57
CA LEU A 130 -20.04 -8.50 12.09
C LEU A 130 -20.58 -7.10 11.79
N ASP A 131 -20.72 -6.28 12.83
CA ASP A 131 -21.25 -4.93 12.75
C ASP A 131 -20.12 -3.92 13.04
N ILE A 132 -19.55 -3.35 11.99
CA ILE A 132 -18.56 -2.26 12.08
C ILE A 132 -19.27 -1.00 11.57
N PRO A 133 -19.38 0.07 12.37
CA PRO A 133 -20.02 1.31 11.94
C PRO A 133 -19.43 1.82 10.63
N ASP A 134 -20.27 2.31 9.72
CA ASP A 134 -19.82 2.79 8.39
C ASP A 134 -18.74 3.88 8.48
N GLY A 135 -18.81 4.74 9.49
CA GLY A 135 -17.79 5.76 9.75
C GLY A 135 -16.41 5.18 10.08
N VAL A 136 -16.35 3.99 10.70
CA VAL A 136 -15.08 3.28 10.96
C VAL A 136 -14.66 2.47 9.74
N ARG A 137 -15.62 1.81 9.08
CA ARG A 137 -15.39 0.97 7.90
C ARG A 137 -14.82 1.75 6.72
N ASN A 138 -15.37 2.94 6.46
CA ASN A 138 -15.01 3.76 5.31
C ASN A 138 -13.85 4.73 5.61
N MET A 139 -13.36 4.76 6.85
CA MET A 139 -12.25 5.61 7.25
C MET A 139 -10.92 4.88 7.09
N THR A 140 -9.96 5.58 6.49
CA THR A 140 -8.56 5.16 6.49
C THR A 140 -8.04 5.13 7.92
N GLN A 141 -7.59 3.95 8.35
CA GLN A 141 -7.00 3.75 9.66
C GLN A 141 -5.49 3.93 9.60
N HIS A 142 -4.92 4.50 10.64
CA HIS A 142 -3.49 4.74 10.78
C HIS A 142 -2.92 4.01 12.01
N PRO A 143 -1.59 3.88 12.12
CA PRO A 143 -0.94 3.26 13.27
C PRO A 143 -1.40 3.88 14.61
N GLY A 144 -1.85 3.04 15.53
CA GLY A 144 -2.37 3.46 16.84
C GLY A 144 -3.88 3.67 16.91
N ASP A 145 -4.58 3.73 15.78
CA ASP A 145 -6.03 3.88 15.73
C ASP A 145 -6.77 2.69 16.33
N ARG A 146 -8.07 2.90 16.59
CA ARG A 146 -8.96 1.88 17.16
C ARG A 146 -10.12 1.59 16.23
N ILE A 147 -10.21 0.36 15.78
CA ILE A 147 -11.37 -0.17 15.08
C ILE A 147 -12.32 -0.69 16.15
N VAL A 148 -13.54 -0.17 16.17
CA VAL A 148 -14.60 -0.57 17.11
C VAL A 148 -15.78 -1.14 16.34
N GLY A 149 -16.48 -2.09 16.95
CA GLY A 149 -17.66 -2.71 16.38
C GLY A 149 -18.26 -3.74 17.33
N SER A 150 -19.21 -4.51 16.83
CA SER A 150 -19.89 -5.57 17.57
C SER A 150 -20.07 -6.82 16.72
N VAL A 151 -20.12 -7.98 17.36
CA VAL A 151 -20.58 -9.22 16.72
C VAL A 151 -22.00 -9.49 17.20
N VAL A 152 -22.93 -9.66 16.26
CA VAL A 152 -24.35 -9.90 16.54
C VAL A 152 -24.67 -11.34 16.17
N ILE A 153 -25.16 -12.10 17.14
CA ILE A 153 -25.69 -13.45 16.92
C ILE A 153 -27.12 -13.53 17.44
N THR A 154 -28.02 -13.99 16.58
CA THR A 154 -29.42 -14.16 16.90
C THR A 154 -29.77 -15.64 16.84
N VAL A 155 -30.24 -16.17 17.96
CA VAL A 155 -30.52 -17.59 18.14
C VAL A 155 -32.02 -17.78 18.40
N THR A 156 -32.68 -18.68 17.67
CA THR A 156 -34.13 -18.92 17.78
C THR A 156 -34.48 -20.02 18.80
N LYS A 157 -33.52 -20.88 19.15
CA LYS A 157 -33.68 -22.01 20.07
C LYS A 157 -32.43 -22.18 20.94
N PRO A 158 -32.50 -22.79 22.13
CA PRO A 158 -31.31 -23.04 22.93
C PRO A 158 -30.23 -23.76 22.10
N THR A 159 -29.06 -23.13 21.98
CA THR A 159 -28.00 -23.56 21.06
C THR A 159 -26.69 -23.71 21.81
N LYS A 160 -26.10 -24.91 21.73
CA LYS A 160 -24.78 -25.16 22.30
C LYS A 160 -23.73 -24.41 21.49
N ALA A 161 -22.86 -23.69 22.17
CA ALA A 161 -21.77 -22.91 21.61
C ALA A 161 -20.52 -23.11 22.46
N GLN A 162 -19.36 -23.20 21.81
CA GLN A 162 -18.08 -23.26 22.51
C GLN A 162 -17.50 -21.85 22.66
N ARG A 163 -17.45 -21.09 21.58
CA ARG A 163 -16.89 -19.73 21.59
C ARG A 163 -17.24 -18.94 20.34
N ILE A 164 -17.08 -17.62 20.47
CA ILE A 164 -17.06 -16.68 19.35
C ILE A 164 -15.67 -16.06 19.31
N ARG A 165 -15.04 -16.12 18.14
CA ARG A 165 -13.74 -15.54 17.85
C ARG A 165 -13.87 -14.38 16.89
N LEU A 166 -13.06 -13.35 17.08
CA LEU A 166 -12.77 -12.33 16.10
C LEU A 166 -11.42 -12.64 15.47
N HIS A 167 -11.36 -12.60 14.14
CA HIS A 167 -10.14 -12.79 13.35
C HIS A 167 -9.79 -11.47 12.69
N PHE A 168 -8.51 -11.09 12.79
CA PHE A 168 -7.96 -9.94 12.10
C PHE A 168 -6.69 -10.35 11.36
N LEU A 169 -6.74 -10.30 10.04
CA LEU A 169 -5.70 -10.77 9.14
C LEU A 169 -5.19 -9.62 8.29
N GLY A 170 -3.90 -9.31 8.40
CA GLY A 170 -3.18 -8.51 7.42
C GLY A 170 -2.47 -9.45 6.45
N HIS A 171 -2.74 -9.35 5.16
CA HIS A 171 -2.06 -10.17 4.16
C HIS A 171 -1.68 -9.37 2.93
N GLN A 172 -0.50 -9.69 2.42
CA GLN A 172 0.09 -9.15 1.23
C GLN A 172 0.21 -10.27 0.21
N ARG A 173 -0.16 -9.98 -1.03
CA ARG A 173 -0.08 -10.91 -2.15
C ARG A 173 0.56 -10.18 -3.31
N VAL A 174 1.58 -10.81 -3.90
CA VAL A 174 2.28 -10.28 -5.07
C VAL A 174 2.26 -11.30 -6.19
N HIS A 175 2.20 -10.81 -7.43
CA HIS A 175 2.17 -11.60 -8.64
C HIS A 175 3.47 -11.36 -9.38
N LEU A 176 4.33 -12.37 -9.42
CA LEU A 176 5.64 -12.31 -10.05
C LEU A 176 5.57 -12.98 -11.41
N LYS A 177 6.03 -12.31 -12.46
CA LYS A 177 6.22 -12.95 -13.76
C LYS A 177 7.33 -13.99 -13.66
N ASP A 178 7.07 -15.23 -14.04
CA ASP A 178 8.09 -16.27 -14.04
C ASP A 178 9.04 -16.07 -15.24
N PRO A 179 10.34 -15.80 -15.02
CA PRO A 179 11.29 -15.64 -16.11
C PRO A 179 11.65 -16.97 -16.79
N THR A 180 11.42 -18.11 -16.12
CA THR A 180 11.80 -19.44 -16.63
C THR A 180 10.78 -20.05 -17.57
N ALA A 181 9.55 -19.52 -17.55
CA ALA A 181 8.49 -20.00 -18.41
C ALA A 181 8.73 -19.58 -19.87
N GLN A 182 9.07 -20.55 -20.71
CA GLN A 182 9.21 -20.37 -22.17
C GLN A 182 7.87 -20.20 -22.90
N SER A 183 6.75 -20.25 -22.16
CA SER A 183 5.42 -20.08 -22.73
C SER A 183 5.20 -18.65 -23.25
N PRO A 184 4.55 -18.47 -24.41
CA PRO A 184 4.17 -17.15 -24.90
C PRO A 184 3.16 -16.46 -23.99
N ILE A 185 2.43 -17.23 -23.16
CA ILE A 185 1.52 -16.69 -22.14
C ILE A 185 2.34 -16.51 -20.85
N PRO A 186 2.44 -15.27 -20.31
CA PRO A 186 3.18 -15.02 -19.09
C PRO A 186 2.55 -15.81 -17.94
N SER A 187 3.29 -16.78 -17.39
CA SER A 187 2.91 -17.41 -16.14
C SER A 187 3.27 -16.49 -14.98
N PHE A 188 2.37 -16.42 -14.02
CA PHE A 188 2.57 -15.63 -12.80
C PHE A 188 2.65 -16.57 -11.61
N VAL A 189 3.70 -16.43 -10.81
CA VAL A 189 3.81 -17.06 -9.50
C VAL A 189 3.22 -16.11 -8.48
N VAL A 190 2.30 -16.63 -7.66
CA VAL A 190 1.70 -15.86 -6.57
C VAL A 190 2.52 -16.10 -5.31
N SER A 191 3.11 -15.04 -4.76
CA SER A 191 3.71 -15.08 -3.43
C SER A 191 2.77 -14.41 -2.43
N GLU A 192 2.43 -15.10 -1.35
CA GLU A 192 1.59 -14.58 -0.28
C GLU A 192 2.42 -14.44 1.01
N TYR A 193 2.32 -13.28 1.63
CA TYR A 193 2.97 -12.97 2.90
C TYR A 193 1.92 -12.50 3.91
N LYS A 194 1.83 -13.20 5.05
CA LYS A 194 0.96 -12.80 6.15
C LYS A 194 1.69 -11.75 6.98
N LEU A 195 1.16 -10.53 7.00
CA LEU A 195 1.66 -9.45 7.84
C LEU A 195 1.37 -9.74 9.32
N PHE A 196 0.16 -10.23 9.61
CA PHE A 196 -0.25 -10.76 10.91
C PHE A 196 -1.53 -11.61 10.77
N ASP A 197 -1.74 -12.61 11.63
CA ASP A 197 -3.00 -13.36 11.80
C ASP A 197 -3.35 -13.39 13.30
N LYS A 198 -4.28 -12.53 13.67
CA LYS A 198 -4.68 -12.30 15.06
C LYS A 198 -6.07 -12.89 15.30
N ARG A 199 -6.20 -13.67 16.38
CA ARG A 199 -7.46 -14.27 16.82
C ARG A 199 -7.76 -13.89 18.26
N LEU A 200 -8.94 -13.31 18.51
CA LEU A 200 -9.42 -12.99 19.85
C LEU A 200 -10.66 -13.80 20.15
N ILE A 201 -10.70 -14.49 21.29
CA ILE A 201 -11.96 -15.03 21.82
C ILE A 201 -12.71 -13.88 22.50
N ILE A 202 -13.86 -13.51 21.93
CA ILE A 202 -14.70 -12.41 22.45
C ILE A 202 -15.87 -12.93 23.31
N TRP A 203 -16.19 -14.21 23.21
CA TRP A 203 -17.19 -14.88 24.04
C TRP A 203 -16.89 -16.39 24.14
N GLY A 204 -17.26 -17.02 25.26
CA GLY A 204 -16.95 -18.40 25.59
C GLY A 204 -15.59 -18.57 26.26
N ASP A 205 -15.21 -19.81 26.56
CA ASP A 205 -13.94 -20.11 27.22
C ASP A 205 -12.79 -20.23 26.21
N LYS A 206 -11.58 -19.93 26.70
CA LYS A 206 -10.32 -20.23 26.06
C LYS A 206 -10.08 -21.73 25.99
N THR A 207 -10.49 -22.47 27.04
CA THR A 207 -10.35 -23.93 27.06
C THR A 207 -11.45 -24.56 26.20
N LEU A 208 -11.08 -25.57 25.39
CA LEU A 208 -12.02 -26.28 24.51
C LEU A 208 -13.06 -27.12 25.28
N SER A 209 -12.96 -27.19 26.60
CA SER A 209 -13.73 -28.09 27.45
C SER A 209 -15.12 -27.55 27.84
N SER A 210 -15.33 -26.24 27.91
CA SER A 210 -16.64 -25.72 28.30
C SER A 210 -17.56 -25.60 27.09
N VAL A 211 -18.75 -26.17 27.20
CA VAL A 211 -19.84 -25.97 26.24
C VAL A 211 -20.92 -25.17 26.93
N ASP A 212 -21.13 -23.95 26.47
CA ASP A 212 -22.20 -23.08 26.96
C ASP A 212 -23.45 -23.26 26.11
N VAL A 213 -24.62 -22.99 26.70
CA VAL A 213 -25.90 -22.99 25.98
C VAL A 213 -26.38 -21.55 25.84
N LEU A 214 -26.36 -21.04 24.61
CA LEU A 214 -26.98 -19.76 24.27
C LEU A 214 -28.50 -19.91 24.33
N ALA A 215 -29.14 -19.10 25.16
CA ALA A 215 -30.60 -19.00 25.19
C ALA A 215 -31.13 -18.39 23.87
N PRO A 216 -32.42 -18.57 23.53
CA PRO A 216 -33.06 -17.88 22.41
C PRO A 216 -33.07 -16.36 22.62
N GLY A 217 -32.62 -15.59 21.64
CA GLY A 217 -32.48 -14.14 21.70
C GLY A 217 -31.35 -13.63 20.84
N THR A 218 -31.12 -12.32 20.91
CA THR A 218 -30.00 -11.67 20.25
C THR A 218 -28.92 -11.31 21.27
N LEU A 219 -27.69 -11.74 20.98
CA LEU A 219 -26.49 -11.44 21.74
C LEU A 219 -25.59 -10.53 20.90
N THR A 220 -25.32 -9.34 21.43
CA THR A 220 -24.40 -8.36 20.84
C THR A 220 -23.13 -8.31 21.68
N ILE A 221 -21.97 -8.56 21.05
CA ILE A 221 -20.67 -8.63 21.73
C ILE A 221 -19.78 -7.51 21.19
N PRO A 222 -19.53 -6.44 21.96
CA PRO A 222 -18.68 -5.33 21.52
C PRO A 222 -17.20 -5.74 21.50
N PHE A 223 -16.47 -5.24 20.51
CA PHE A 223 -15.01 -5.42 20.40
C PHE A 223 -14.30 -4.10 20.08
N SER A 224 -13.01 -4.06 20.40
CA SER A 224 -12.10 -3.00 20.00
C SER A 224 -10.75 -3.58 19.60
N ILE A 225 -10.29 -3.26 18.40
CA ILE A 225 -8.98 -3.61 17.88
C ILE A 225 -8.13 -2.34 17.89
N LYS A 226 -7.07 -2.31 18.70
CA LYS A 226 -6.07 -1.25 18.64
C LYS A 226 -4.98 -1.66 17.65
N LEU A 227 -4.83 -0.89 16.58
CA LEU A 227 -3.73 -1.06 15.65
C LEU A 227 -2.41 -0.78 16.37
N PRO A 228 -1.40 -1.63 16.17
CA PRO A 228 -0.09 -1.38 16.75
C PRO A 228 0.51 -0.12 16.09
N ARG A 229 1.49 0.50 16.74
CA ARG A 229 2.24 1.63 16.16
C ARG A 229 3.28 1.13 15.16
N VAL A 230 2.85 0.28 14.22
CA VAL A 230 3.66 -0.32 13.16
C VAL A 230 3.16 0.21 11.83
N ASN A 231 4.08 0.65 10.98
CA ASN A 231 3.79 1.14 9.63
C ASN A 231 3.55 -0.04 8.68
N TYR A 232 2.38 -0.67 8.79
CA TYR A 232 1.99 -1.69 7.82
C TYR A 232 1.79 -1.07 6.42
N PRO A 233 2.02 -1.83 5.34
CA PRO A 233 1.80 -1.37 3.97
C PRO A 233 0.39 -0.79 3.75
N SER A 234 0.27 0.22 2.88
CA SER A 234 -1.03 0.78 2.55
C SER A 234 -1.95 -0.29 1.91
N SER A 235 -3.23 -0.27 2.26
CA SER A 235 -4.26 -1.06 1.59
C SER A 235 -4.31 -0.71 0.11
N MET A 236 -3.94 -1.67 -0.75
CA MET A 236 -3.85 -1.41 -2.19
C MET A 236 -4.22 -2.62 -3.03
N LYS A 237 -4.71 -2.36 -4.23
CA LYS A 237 -4.99 -3.38 -5.25
C LYS A 237 -4.51 -2.88 -6.61
N ARG A 238 -3.50 -3.55 -7.17
CA ARG A 238 -3.02 -3.35 -8.54
C ARG A 238 -3.22 -4.66 -9.28
N GLU A 239 -4.10 -4.63 -10.28
CA GLU A 239 -4.43 -5.81 -11.07
C GLU A 239 -3.16 -6.44 -11.65
N SER A 240 -3.03 -7.76 -11.50
CA SER A 240 -1.88 -8.54 -11.96
C SER A 240 -0.50 -8.19 -11.36
N VAL A 241 -0.42 -7.31 -10.36
CA VAL A 241 0.85 -6.93 -9.70
C VAL A 241 0.84 -7.26 -8.22
N CYS A 242 -0.06 -6.65 -7.45
CA CYS A 242 -0.08 -6.84 -6.00
C CYS A 242 -1.42 -6.49 -5.35
N LYS A 243 -1.60 -7.00 -4.13
CA LYS A 243 -2.80 -6.82 -3.33
C LYS A 243 -2.43 -6.87 -1.84
N VAL A 244 -2.72 -5.79 -1.12
CA VAL A 244 -2.58 -5.70 0.34
C VAL A 244 -3.97 -5.52 0.92
N LYS A 245 -4.38 -6.40 1.85
CA LYS A 245 -5.67 -6.29 2.52
C LYS A 245 -5.57 -6.55 4.01
N TYR A 246 -6.46 -5.90 4.75
CA TYR A 246 -6.70 -6.14 6.16
C TYR A 246 -8.15 -6.56 6.33
N LEU A 247 -8.36 -7.77 6.84
CA LEU A 247 -9.67 -8.42 6.86
C LEU A 247 -10.06 -8.72 8.31
N VAL A 248 -11.28 -8.36 8.69
CA VAL A 248 -11.90 -8.69 9.96
C VAL A 248 -13.12 -9.58 9.73
N TRP A 249 -13.24 -10.68 10.46
CA TRP A 249 -14.46 -11.50 10.48
C TRP A 249 -14.63 -12.16 11.85
N ALA A 250 -15.84 -12.62 12.16
CA ALA A 250 -16.09 -13.43 13.33
C ALA A 250 -16.32 -14.89 12.96
N GLU A 251 -15.93 -15.80 13.86
CA GLU A 251 -16.17 -17.23 13.79
C GLU A 251 -16.99 -17.66 15.00
N PHE A 252 -18.07 -18.42 14.78
CA PHE A 252 -18.89 -19.02 15.82
C PHE A 252 -18.71 -20.54 15.80
N GLU A 253 -18.19 -21.09 16.90
CA GLU A 253 -17.84 -22.51 17.01
C GLU A 253 -18.85 -23.25 17.89
N ARG A 254 -19.40 -24.33 17.36
CA ARG A 254 -20.34 -25.24 18.02
C ARG A 254 -19.62 -26.54 18.41
N PRO A 255 -20.02 -27.20 19.51
CA PRO A 255 -19.48 -28.51 19.85
C PRO A 255 -19.94 -29.58 18.85
N GLY A 256 -19.07 -30.56 18.60
CA GLY A 256 -19.36 -31.76 17.81
C GLY A 256 -18.59 -31.82 16.48
N THR A 257 -18.73 -32.95 15.79
CA THR A 257 -18.06 -33.26 14.51
C THR A 257 -18.87 -32.88 13.28
N PHE A 258 -19.91 -32.05 13.44
CA PHE A 258 -20.73 -31.61 12.32
C PHE A 258 -19.87 -30.86 11.30
N LYS A 259 -20.15 -31.04 10.00
CA LYS A 259 -19.43 -30.35 8.92
C LYS A 259 -19.46 -28.82 9.10
N ASP A 260 -20.55 -28.29 9.68
CA ASP A 260 -20.75 -26.86 9.95
C ASP A 260 -20.54 -26.48 11.42
N HIS A 261 -19.57 -27.10 12.09
CA HIS A 261 -19.22 -26.76 13.47
C HIS A 261 -18.65 -25.34 13.61
N VAL A 262 -18.14 -24.74 12.53
CA VAL A 262 -17.70 -23.33 12.50
C VAL A 262 -18.52 -22.56 11.49
N MET A 263 -19.22 -21.52 11.95
CA MET A 263 -19.87 -20.53 11.10
C MET A 263 -19.00 -19.27 11.03
N ARG A 264 -18.99 -18.58 9.89
CA ARG A 264 -18.20 -17.37 9.67
C ARG A 264 -19.08 -16.23 9.20
N THR A 265 -18.80 -15.03 9.66
CA THR A 265 -19.41 -13.81 9.10
C THR A 265 -18.79 -13.48 7.74
N HIS A 266 -19.40 -12.52 7.04
CA HIS A 266 -18.74 -11.81 5.96
C HIS A 266 -17.40 -11.20 6.43
N ARG A 267 -16.42 -11.12 5.51
CA ARG A 267 -15.11 -10.52 5.77
C ARG A 267 -15.19 -9.03 5.47
N GLU A 268 -15.05 -8.22 6.50
CA GLU A 268 -14.98 -6.77 6.37
C GLU A 268 -13.55 -6.35 6.06
N GLU A 269 -13.37 -5.55 5.02
CA GLU A 269 -12.07 -5.01 4.64
C GLU A 269 -11.84 -3.67 5.35
N ILE A 270 -10.69 -3.55 6.03
CA ILE A 270 -10.27 -2.34 6.71
C ILE A 270 -9.20 -1.66 5.87
N HIS A 271 -9.40 -0.38 5.58
CA HIS A 271 -8.41 0.42 4.86
C HIS A 271 -7.35 0.94 5.85
N ILE A 272 -6.08 0.60 5.63
CA ILE A 272 -4.97 1.05 6.50
C ILE A 272 -3.96 1.82 5.65
N GLU A 273 -3.43 2.92 6.19
CA GLU A 273 -2.31 3.64 5.61
C GLU A 273 -1.21 3.91 6.65
N PRO A 274 0.07 3.71 6.29
CA PRO A 274 1.18 4.01 7.17
C PRO A 274 1.39 5.52 7.35
N TYR A 275 2.17 5.88 8.37
CA TYR A 275 2.75 7.22 8.45
C TYR A 275 4.06 7.27 7.67
N ALA A 276 4.15 8.19 6.71
CA ALA A 276 5.38 8.51 6.01
C ALA A 276 5.99 9.77 6.62
N TYR A 277 7.12 9.60 7.30
CA TYR A 277 7.87 10.68 7.91
C TYR A 277 8.87 11.26 6.92
N PRO A 278 9.13 12.58 6.96
CA PRO A 278 10.23 13.16 6.22
C PRO A 278 11.57 12.65 6.75
N THR A 279 12.50 12.36 5.85
CA THR A 279 13.89 11.96 6.17
C THR A 279 14.82 13.18 6.28
N ARG A 280 14.36 14.33 5.78
CA ARG A 280 15.09 15.60 5.79
C ARG A 280 14.13 16.79 5.92
N PRO A 281 14.58 17.95 6.42
CA PRO A 281 13.77 19.16 6.43
C PRO A 281 13.44 19.63 5.01
N TYR A 282 12.50 20.56 4.89
CA TYR A 282 12.21 21.23 3.61
C TYR A 282 13.48 21.85 3.04
N ASP A 283 13.80 21.48 1.79
CA ASP A 283 14.91 22.03 1.04
C ASP A 283 14.53 22.22 -0.43
N SER A 284 15.26 23.13 -1.08
CA SER A 284 15.25 23.26 -2.54
C SER A 284 16.19 22.22 -3.15
N VAL A 285 15.71 21.48 -4.14
CA VAL A 285 16.54 20.53 -4.88
C VAL A 285 16.94 21.16 -6.19
N ASN A 286 18.24 21.49 -6.29
CA ASN A 286 18.87 21.99 -7.50
C ASN A 286 19.47 20.82 -8.28
N MET A 287 19.20 20.77 -9.58
CA MET A 287 19.58 19.67 -10.45
C MET A 287 20.18 20.22 -11.73
N ALA A 288 21.25 19.60 -12.19
CA ALA A 288 21.87 19.89 -13.48
C ALA A 288 22.32 18.56 -14.10
N SER A 289 21.92 18.30 -15.34
CA SER A 289 22.23 17.05 -16.04
C SER A 289 22.31 17.25 -17.55
N VAL A 290 23.05 16.37 -18.23
CA VAL A 290 23.08 16.26 -19.70
C VAL A 290 22.49 14.91 -20.08
N LEU A 291 21.36 14.94 -20.78
CA LEU A 291 20.53 13.78 -21.09
C LEU A 291 20.85 13.28 -22.49
N SER A 292 21.04 11.97 -22.62
CA SER A 292 21.14 11.29 -23.91
C SER A 292 19.77 10.85 -24.41
N PRO A 293 19.57 10.73 -25.73
CA PRO A 293 18.29 10.30 -26.28
C PRO A 293 17.99 8.86 -25.86
N ARG A 294 16.71 8.56 -25.64
CA ARG A 294 16.26 7.17 -25.45
C ARG A 294 16.58 6.38 -26.73
N GLN A 295 17.06 5.14 -26.59
CA GLN A 295 17.58 4.31 -27.70
C GLN A 295 16.61 4.10 -28.89
N GLU A 296 15.33 4.44 -28.74
CA GLU A 296 14.30 4.32 -29.76
C GLU A 296 14.22 5.54 -30.72
N GLY A 297 15.16 6.50 -30.61
CA GLY A 297 15.19 7.71 -31.45
C GLY A 297 15.71 7.50 -32.88
N SER A 298 15.33 8.42 -33.78
CA SER A 298 15.90 8.52 -35.13
C SER A 298 17.42 8.67 -35.08
N ALA A 299 18.15 8.08 -36.04
CA ALA A 299 19.59 8.28 -36.17
C ALA A 299 19.98 9.77 -36.24
N ALA A 300 19.07 10.62 -36.74
CA ALA A 300 19.27 12.06 -36.84
C ALA A 300 19.29 12.80 -35.49
N THR A 301 18.68 12.25 -34.43
CA THR A 301 18.65 12.88 -33.09
C THR A 301 19.68 12.30 -32.14
N GLN A 302 20.40 11.26 -32.55
CA GLN A 302 21.51 10.69 -31.77
C GLN A 302 22.69 11.65 -31.62
N VAL A 303 22.83 12.68 -32.47
CA VAL A 303 23.92 13.67 -32.37
C VAL A 303 23.68 14.76 -31.32
N VAL A 304 22.47 14.82 -30.74
CA VAL A 304 22.06 15.86 -29.79
C VAL A 304 21.84 15.24 -28.41
N ALA A 305 22.20 16.01 -27.38
CA ALA A 305 21.86 15.78 -25.99
C ALA A 305 21.03 16.96 -25.47
N VAL A 306 20.32 16.78 -24.36
CA VAL A 306 19.58 17.86 -23.69
C VAL A 306 20.29 18.22 -22.39
N ARG A 307 20.82 19.44 -22.29
CA ARG A 307 21.27 19.99 -21.01
C ARG A 307 20.06 20.53 -20.27
N MET A 308 19.80 20.00 -19.08
CA MET A 308 18.71 20.42 -18.20
C MET A 308 19.28 20.99 -16.91
N THR A 309 18.78 22.14 -16.48
CA THR A 309 18.86 22.63 -15.10
C THR A 309 17.45 22.76 -14.54
N ALA A 310 17.26 22.35 -13.30
CA ALA A 310 15.96 22.38 -12.65
C ALA A 310 16.08 22.68 -11.17
N VAL A 311 15.16 23.49 -10.66
CA VAL A 311 15.04 23.84 -9.24
C VAL A 311 13.64 23.43 -8.80
N LEU A 312 13.57 22.56 -7.81
CA LEU A 312 12.33 22.16 -7.15
C LEU A 312 12.29 22.74 -5.74
N SER A 313 11.16 23.31 -5.36
CA SER A 313 10.92 23.80 -3.99
C SER A 313 10.15 22.77 -3.16
N SER A 314 10.30 22.85 -1.84
CA SER A 314 9.45 22.15 -0.87
C SER A 314 9.53 20.62 -0.94
N LEU A 315 10.75 20.07 -1.02
CA LEU A 315 10.98 18.63 -0.84
C LEU A 315 11.61 18.37 0.54
N PRO A 316 11.19 17.33 1.28
CA PRO A 316 10.09 16.40 0.98
C PRO A 316 8.72 17.08 0.97
N VAL A 317 7.74 16.47 0.31
CA VAL A 317 6.42 17.07 0.06
C VAL A 317 5.30 16.26 0.72
N VAL A 318 4.28 16.94 1.25
CA VAL A 318 3.09 16.26 1.76
C VAL A 318 2.14 15.93 0.61
N ALA A 319 1.50 14.77 0.65
CA ALA A 319 0.43 14.43 -0.30
C ALA A 319 -0.65 15.53 -0.29
N GLY A 320 -1.00 16.07 -1.47
CA GLY A 320 -1.91 17.21 -1.61
C GLY A 320 -1.24 18.57 -1.81
N ASP A 321 0.03 18.72 -1.45
CA ASP A 321 0.77 19.99 -1.61
C ASP A 321 1.16 20.24 -3.07
N CYS A 322 1.65 21.46 -3.33
CA CYS A 322 2.21 21.85 -4.63
C CYS A 322 3.74 21.95 -4.55
N ILE A 323 4.42 21.38 -5.55
CA ILE A 323 5.85 21.55 -5.77
C ILE A 323 6.01 22.68 -6.80
N SER A 324 6.62 23.80 -6.42
CA SER A 324 6.98 24.82 -7.42
C SER A 324 8.28 24.41 -8.10
N PHE A 325 8.33 24.57 -9.42
CA PHE A 325 9.48 24.21 -10.24
C PHE A 325 9.91 25.37 -11.13
N ARG A 326 11.21 25.42 -11.42
CA ARG A 326 11.82 26.18 -12.52
C ARG A 326 12.72 25.23 -13.30
N VAL A 327 12.50 25.11 -14.60
CA VAL A 327 13.24 24.20 -15.48
C VAL A 327 13.77 24.98 -16.67
N GLU A 328 15.05 24.80 -16.97
CA GLU A 328 15.69 25.31 -18.17
C GLU A 328 16.29 24.12 -18.93
N ALA A 329 16.03 24.03 -20.24
CA ALA A 329 16.51 22.96 -21.08
C ALA A 329 16.99 23.50 -22.43
N SER A 330 18.17 23.07 -22.85
CA SER A 330 18.76 23.46 -24.14
C SER A 330 19.37 22.26 -24.82
N THR A 331 19.29 22.21 -26.15
CA THR A 331 20.00 21.21 -26.96
C THR A 331 21.50 21.50 -26.95
N VAL A 332 22.31 20.46 -26.75
CA VAL A 332 23.78 20.52 -26.78
C VAL A 332 24.32 19.37 -27.63
N PRO A 333 25.52 19.49 -28.22
CA PRO A 333 26.16 18.36 -28.90
C PRO A 333 26.34 17.18 -27.93
N GLN A 334 26.00 15.96 -28.34
CA GLN A 334 26.21 14.76 -27.50
C GLN A 334 27.70 14.51 -27.25
N ASP A 335 28.52 14.69 -28.29
CA ASP A 335 29.98 14.58 -28.22
C ASP A 335 30.61 15.97 -28.50
N PRO A 336 31.18 16.64 -27.47
CA PRO A 336 31.78 17.95 -27.64
C PRO A 336 33.03 17.93 -28.53
N SER A 337 33.60 16.75 -28.84
CA SER A 337 34.73 16.64 -29.77
C SER A 337 34.31 16.68 -31.24
N ARG A 338 33.02 16.43 -31.55
CA ARG A 338 32.47 16.40 -32.92
C ARG A 338 31.70 17.67 -33.32
N VAL A 339 31.90 18.77 -32.58
CA VAL A 339 31.14 20.02 -32.70
C VAL A 339 31.16 20.63 -34.11
N HIS A 340 32.16 20.31 -34.94
CA HIS A 340 32.34 20.94 -36.25
C HIS A 340 31.39 20.41 -37.35
N SER A 341 30.61 19.33 -37.10
CA SER A 341 29.75 18.74 -38.14
C SER A 341 28.25 18.77 -37.86
N ALA A 342 27.82 18.93 -36.59
CA ALA A 342 26.40 18.90 -36.23
C ALA A 342 25.85 20.31 -35.99
N ASP A 343 24.92 20.74 -36.84
CA ASP A 343 24.18 22.00 -36.67
C ASP A 343 23.12 21.85 -35.56
N VAL A 344 23.58 21.82 -34.30
CA VAL A 344 22.72 21.65 -33.11
C VAL A 344 21.68 22.75 -32.99
N SER A 345 21.95 23.93 -33.58
CA SER A 345 21.04 25.08 -33.58
C SER A 345 19.71 24.79 -34.27
N LYS A 346 19.67 23.79 -35.15
CA LYS A 346 18.43 23.33 -35.79
C LYS A 346 17.51 22.59 -34.82
N TYR A 347 18.00 22.03 -33.73
CA TYR A 347 17.19 21.23 -32.82
C TYR A 347 16.70 22.08 -31.65
N ILE A 348 15.40 22.04 -31.40
CA ILE A 348 14.76 22.78 -30.31
C ILE A 348 13.99 21.83 -29.38
N VAL A 349 13.97 22.18 -28.10
CA VAL A 349 13.07 21.54 -27.12
C VAL A 349 11.66 22.08 -27.36
N LYS A 350 10.82 21.29 -28.01
CA LYS A 350 9.46 21.70 -28.41
C LYS A 350 8.49 21.69 -27.24
N GLN A 351 8.63 20.67 -26.38
CA GLN A 351 7.72 20.45 -25.27
C GLN A 351 8.48 19.82 -24.12
N ALA A 352 8.13 20.20 -22.91
CA ALA A 352 8.60 19.55 -21.71
C ALA A 352 7.43 19.11 -20.84
N ARG A 353 7.58 17.99 -20.13
CA ARG A 353 6.59 17.44 -19.19
C ARG A 353 7.25 17.10 -17.87
N ILE A 354 6.51 17.25 -16.77
CA ILE A 354 6.86 16.68 -15.47
C ILE A 354 5.82 15.62 -15.15
N VAL A 355 6.28 14.41 -14.86
CA VAL A 355 5.43 13.26 -14.55
C VAL A 355 5.73 12.77 -13.13
N ILE A 356 4.71 12.65 -12.28
CA ILE A 356 4.83 11.91 -11.02
C ILE A 356 4.65 10.43 -11.37
N VAL A 357 5.67 9.63 -11.11
CA VAL A 357 5.73 8.20 -11.38
C VAL A 357 5.66 7.43 -10.07
N GLU A 358 4.67 6.55 -9.94
CA GLU A 358 4.67 5.51 -8.91
C GLU A 358 5.62 4.42 -9.33
N ARG A 359 6.52 4.03 -8.41
CA ARG A 359 7.37 2.87 -8.56
C ARG A 359 7.02 1.84 -7.48
N LEU A 360 6.64 0.66 -7.94
CA LEU A 360 6.41 -0.51 -7.10
C LEU A 360 7.57 -1.47 -7.29
N ASP A 361 8.30 -1.73 -6.22
CA ASP A 361 9.31 -2.78 -6.20
C ASP A 361 8.71 -3.99 -5.48
N VAL A 362 8.60 -5.11 -6.19
CA VAL A 362 7.97 -6.35 -5.76
C VAL A 362 9.03 -7.42 -5.65
N SER A 363 9.03 -8.23 -4.61
CA SER A 363 9.92 -9.39 -4.50
C SER A 363 9.18 -10.61 -3.95
N GLY A 364 9.69 -11.79 -4.27
CA GLY A 364 9.23 -13.04 -3.69
C GLY A 364 9.98 -14.24 -4.25
N LEU A 365 9.66 -15.42 -3.73
CA LEU A 365 10.40 -16.64 -4.03
C LEU A 365 9.75 -17.39 -5.19
N ILE A 366 10.55 -17.74 -6.21
CA ILE A 366 10.20 -18.70 -7.27
C ILE A 366 11.21 -19.83 -7.18
N GLN A 367 10.75 -21.05 -6.89
CA GLN A 367 11.63 -22.23 -6.72
C GLN A 367 12.77 -22.01 -5.70
N GLY A 368 12.49 -21.25 -4.63
CA GLY A 368 13.46 -20.96 -3.56
C GLY A 368 14.42 -19.79 -3.83
N VAL A 369 14.39 -19.18 -5.02
CA VAL A 369 15.23 -18.02 -5.37
C VAL A 369 14.39 -16.74 -5.31
N GLU A 370 14.93 -15.65 -4.77
CA GLU A 370 14.24 -14.35 -4.71
C GLU A 370 14.32 -13.63 -6.07
N TYR A 371 13.16 -13.25 -6.60
CA TYR A 371 13.05 -12.52 -7.86
C TYR A 371 12.47 -11.12 -7.61
N PRO A 372 13.28 -10.05 -7.78
CA PRO A 372 12.78 -8.69 -7.74
C PRO A 372 12.16 -8.28 -9.09
N GLN A 373 11.07 -7.54 -9.05
CA GLN A 373 10.39 -6.93 -10.19
C GLN A 373 10.04 -5.48 -9.91
N HIS A 374 10.15 -4.64 -10.93
CA HIS A 374 9.93 -3.21 -10.82
C HIS A 374 8.81 -2.80 -11.77
N TYR A 375 7.80 -2.14 -11.24
CA TYR A 375 6.69 -1.58 -12.02
C TYR A 375 6.71 -0.08 -11.88
N ARG A 376 6.48 0.62 -12.99
CA ARG A 376 6.31 2.07 -13.04
C ARG A 376 4.93 2.40 -13.57
N THR A 377 4.28 3.37 -12.97
CA THR A 377 2.98 3.87 -13.41
C THR A 377 2.97 5.38 -13.32
N ASP A 378 2.66 6.03 -14.44
CA ASP A 378 2.53 7.48 -14.50
C ASP A 378 1.22 7.87 -13.79
N ILE A 379 1.31 8.68 -12.75
CA ILE A 379 0.16 9.07 -11.91
C ILE A 379 -0.39 10.43 -12.35
N VAL A 380 0.50 11.42 -12.49
CA VAL A 380 0.14 12.77 -12.92
C VAL A 380 1.14 13.23 -13.96
N THR A 381 0.66 13.80 -15.06
CA THR A 381 1.49 14.43 -16.09
C THR A 381 1.10 15.89 -16.23
N THR A 382 2.07 16.78 -16.04
CA THR A 382 1.91 18.23 -16.22
C THR A 382 2.75 18.66 -17.41
N ILE A 383 2.11 19.30 -18.40
CA ILE A 383 2.82 19.92 -19.53
C ILE A 383 3.34 21.27 -19.06
N MET A 384 4.63 21.50 -19.21
CA MET A 384 5.29 22.74 -18.84
C MET A 384 5.08 23.80 -19.94
N PRO A 385 4.48 24.97 -19.64
CA PRO A 385 4.34 26.02 -20.63
C PRO A 385 5.70 26.69 -20.89
N PRO A 386 6.13 26.85 -22.16
CA PRO A 386 7.35 27.58 -22.46
C PRO A 386 7.18 29.07 -22.12
N GLU A 387 8.17 29.65 -21.46
CA GLU A 387 8.29 31.10 -21.34
C GLU A 387 8.86 31.69 -22.61
N LEU A 388 8.29 32.81 -23.07
CA LEU A 388 8.74 33.54 -24.24
C LEU A 388 10.08 34.21 -23.93
N HIS A 389 11.18 33.49 -24.17
CA HIS A 389 12.52 34.07 -24.19
C HIS A 389 12.90 34.54 -25.60
N LYS A 390 13.71 35.60 -25.69
CA LYS A 390 14.21 36.12 -26.99
C LYS A 390 15.07 35.10 -27.74
N ASP A 391 15.67 34.17 -27.01
CA ASP A 391 16.49 33.10 -27.55
C ASP A 391 15.64 31.83 -27.71
N ASN A 392 15.25 31.53 -28.95
CA ASN A 392 14.43 30.36 -29.28
C ASN A 392 15.12 29.01 -29.00
N SER A 393 16.40 29.01 -28.60
CA SER A 393 17.21 27.81 -28.36
C SER A 393 17.02 27.19 -26.97
N THR A 394 16.54 27.97 -25.99
CA THR A 394 16.44 27.53 -24.60
C THR A 394 14.99 27.50 -24.17
N PHE A 395 14.52 26.32 -23.80
CA PHE A 395 13.22 26.15 -23.15
C PHE A 395 13.35 26.54 -21.69
N VAL A 396 12.56 27.53 -21.25
CA VAL A 396 12.46 27.91 -19.84
C VAL A 396 11.00 27.75 -19.43
N SER A 397 10.75 27.16 -18.27
CA SER A 397 9.40 27.04 -17.72
C SER A 397 9.41 27.11 -16.21
N ASN A 398 8.45 27.88 -15.69
CA ASN A 398 8.19 28.01 -14.27
C ASN A 398 6.75 27.57 -14.01
N GLY A 399 6.50 26.90 -12.89
CA GLY A 399 5.14 26.46 -12.59
C GLY A 399 5.03 25.72 -11.28
N GLN A 400 3.90 25.05 -11.11
CA GLN A 400 3.59 24.22 -9.96
C GLN A 400 2.97 22.90 -10.41
N ILE A 401 3.34 21.82 -9.73
CA ILE A 401 2.69 20.52 -9.87
C ILE A 401 2.08 20.12 -8.52
N ARG A 402 0.79 19.78 -8.53
CA ARG A 402 0.09 19.31 -7.33
C ARG A 402 0.33 17.81 -7.15
N VAL A 403 0.77 17.44 -5.95
CA VAL A 403 0.91 16.05 -5.53
C VAL A 403 -0.48 15.50 -5.19
N PRO A 404 -0.90 14.35 -5.73
CA PRO A 404 -2.16 13.73 -5.36
C PRO A 404 -2.26 13.46 -3.85
N LEU A 405 -3.48 13.53 -3.32
CA LEU A 405 -3.76 13.32 -1.89
C LEU A 405 -3.60 11.86 -1.45
N ASP A 406 -3.69 10.91 -2.38
CA ASP A 406 -3.66 9.47 -2.14
C ASP A 406 -2.25 8.85 -2.29
N LEU A 407 -1.22 9.70 -2.38
CA LEU A 407 0.17 9.23 -2.42
C LEU A 407 0.67 8.90 -1.02
N CYS A 408 0.79 7.61 -0.73
CA CYS A 408 1.33 7.12 0.54
C CYS A 408 2.46 6.11 0.27
N PRO A 409 3.74 6.46 0.49
CA PRO A 409 4.85 5.53 0.30
C PRO A 409 4.94 4.56 1.47
N PHE A 410 5.47 3.36 1.21
CA PHE A 410 5.70 2.36 2.24
C PHE A 410 6.77 1.36 1.82
N TYR A 411 7.33 0.68 2.82
CA TYR A 411 8.34 -0.36 2.64
C TYR A 411 7.89 -1.62 3.38
N GLY A 412 7.46 -2.62 2.61
CA GLY A 412 7.11 -3.96 3.10
C GLY A 412 8.12 -5.00 2.62
N LYS A 413 8.05 -6.20 3.19
CA LYS A 413 9.01 -7.29 2.92
C LYS A 413 9.06 -7.71 1.44
N GLN A 414 7.90 -7.83 0.80
CA GLN A 414 7.76 -8.27 -0.58
C GLN A 414 7.28 -7.17 -1.53
N LEU A 415 7.02 -5.96 -1.01
CA LEU A 415 6.43 -4.85 -1.76
C LEU A 415 6.85 -3.55 -1.13
N SER A 416 7.43 -2.66 -1.92
CA SER A 416 7.62 -1.27 -1.56
C SER A 416 7.00 -0.35 -2.61
N ARG A 417 6.54 0.81 -2.17
CA ARG A 417 5.92 1.84 -2.98
C ARG A 417 6.65 3.14 -2.73
N ARG A 418 7.23 3.69 -3.79
CA ARG A 418 7.94 4.98 -3.81
C ARG A 418 7.52 5.79 -5.01
N TYR A 419 7.89 7.07 -5.01
CA TYR A 419 7.56 7.99 -6.09
C TYR A 419 8.82 8.61 -6.67
N GLU A 420 8.75 8.92 -7.96
CA GLU A 420 9.80 9.58 -8.72
C GLU A 420 9.16 10.72 -9.52
N LEU A 421 9.85 11.84 -9.69
CA LEU A 421 9.55 12.85 -10.71
C LEU A 421 10.33 12.51 -11.96
N ARG A 422 9.64 12.32 -13.08
CA ARG A 422 10.22 12.15 -14.42
C ARG A 422 10.06 13.44 -15.22
N PHE A 423 11.16 14.07 -15.56
CA PHE A 423 11.19 15.16 -16.52
C PHE A 423 11.32 14.56 -17.90
N GLU A 424 10.47 14.98 -18.84
CA GLU A 424 10.53 14.53 -20.23
C GLU A 424 10.66 15.73 -21.17
N PHE A 425 11.54 15.63 -22.15
CA PHE A 425 11.78 16.68 -23.14
C PHE A 425 11.63 16.09 -24.54
N ASP A 426 10.69 16.64 -25.31
CA ASP A 426 10.48 16.29 -26.70
C ASP A 426 11.26 17.28 -27.58
N VAL A 427 12.31 16.77 -28.23
CA VAL A 427 13.18 17.54 -29.13
C VAL A 427 12.78 17.30 -30.58
N VAL A 428 12.74 18.37 -31.36
CA VAL A 428 12.43 18.32 -32.79
C VAL A 428 13.43 19.14 -33.59
N ASP A 429 13.61 18.79 -34.86
CA ASP A 429 14.28 19.65 -35.82
C ASP A 429 13.36 20.81 -36.20
N SER A 430 13.82 22.05 -36.01
CA SER A 430 13.13 23.29 -36.37
C SER A 430 12.80 23.37 -37.87
N GLY A 431 13.64 22.79 -38.74
CA GLY A 431 13.37 22.69 -40.17
C GLY A 431 12.16 21.80 -40.49
N SER A 432 11.96 20.75 -39.68
CA SER A 432 10.83 19.81 -39.83
C SER A 432 9.48 20.38 -39.38
N LEU A 433 9.45 21.54 -38.72
CA LEU A 433 8.19 22.16 -38.29
C LEU A 433 7.31 22.60 -39.47
N LEU A 434 7.94 22.92 -40.60
CA LEU A 434 7.30 23.39 -41.83
C LEU A 434 6.66 22.25 -42.63
N ASP A 435 7.24 21.05 -42.56
CA ASP A 435 6.73 19.87 -43.27
C ASP A 435 5.68 19.12 -42.43
N LYS A 436 4.42 19.19 -42.88
CA LYS A 436 3.27 18.58 -42.20
C LYS A 436 3.28 17.05 -42.16
N VAL A 437 4.25 16.38 -42.81
CA VAL A 437 4.07 14.99 -43.21
C VAL A 437 4.61 13.98 -42.20
N ILE A 438 5.80 14.14 -41.58
CA ILE A 438 6.24 13.26 -40.46
C ILE A 438 7.21 14.05 -39.56
N ARG A 439 6.79 14.37 -38.34
CA ARG A 439 7.69 15.02 -37.35
C ARG A 439 8.46 13.97 -36.58
N GLN A 440 9.75 13.83 -36.88
CA GLN A 440 10.66 13.05 -36.04
C GLN A 440 10.82 13.78 -34.70
N THR A 441 10.31 13.18 -33.63
CA THR A 441 10.45 13.69 -32.27
C THR A 441 11.29 12.69 -31.49
N SER A 442 12.20 13.17 -30.67
CA SER A 442 12.96 12.32 -29.75
C SER A 442 12.76 12.77 -28.32
N THR A 443 12.49 11.80 -27.46
CA THR A 443 12.19 12.04 -26.06
C THR A 443 13.41 11.72 -25.20
N TYR A 444 13.73 12.65 -24.31
CA TYR A 444 14.79 12.56 -23.32
C TYR A 444 14.13 12.58 -21.95
N ASP A 445 14.59 11.76 -21.02
CA ASP A 445 14.05 11.74 -19.66
C ASP A 445 15.10 11.80 -18.55
N TYR A 446 14.69 12.37 -17.42
CA TYR A 446 15.48 12.45 -16.20
C TYR A 446 14.61 12.12 -15.00
N LEU A 447 15.10 11.25 -14.11
CA LEU A 447 14.36 10.75 -12.95
C LEU A 447 14.95 11.27 -11.65
N VAL A 448 14.07 11.72 -10.77
CA VAL A 448 14.42 12.30 -9.47
C VAL A 448 13.57 11.63 -8.40
N PRO A 449 14.13 11.12 -7.30
CA PRO A 449 13.33 10.60 -6.20
C PRO A 449 12.35 11.66 -5.66
N LEU A 450 11.07 11.30 -5.56
CA LEU A 450 10.04 12.14 -4.94
C LEU A 450 9.72 11.60 -3.56
N GLU A 451 10.23 12.29 -2.55
CA GLU A 451 9.99 11.95 -1.16
C GLU A 451 8.63 12.53 -0.73
N VAL A 452 7.62 11.66 -0.67
CA VAL A 452 6.27 12.00 -0.22
C VAL A 452 6.10 11.64 1.24
N CYS A 453 5.51 12.54 2.02
CA CYS A 453 5.25 12.36 3.44
C CYS A 453 3.75 12.48 3.75
N THR A 454 3.29 11.85 4.82
CA THR A 454 1.94 12.09 5.37
C THR A 454 1.98 13.09 6.51
N ILE A 455 3.14 13.29 7.13
CA ILE A 455 3.36 14.26 8.19
C ILE A 455 4.13 15.45 7.63
N SER A 456 3.62 16.66 7.87
CA SER A 456 4.25 17.90 7.43
C SER A 456 5.67 18.03 8.00
N PRO A 457 6.69 18.29 7.15
CA PRO A 457 8.05 18.59 7.59
C PRO A 457 8.17 19.79 8.53
N ASP A 458 7.22 20.75 8.53
CA ASP A 458 7.24 21.86 9.50
C ASP A 458 6.93 21.38 10.93
N LYS A 459 6.17 20.29 11.05
CA LYS A 459 5.90 19.61 12.32
C LYS A 459 7.01 18.63 12.70
N PHE A 460 8.00 18.46 11.82
CA PHE A 460 9.17 17.63 12.05
C PHE A 460 10.29 18.52 12.58
N SER A 461 10.46 18.58 13.90
CA SER A 461 11.68 19.19 14.44
C SER A 461 12.81 18.17 14.39
N ARG A 462 13.96 18.58 13.85
CA ARG A 462 15.18 17.76 13.83
C ARG A 462 15.57 17.35 15.26
N GLU A 463 15.31 18.23 16.22
CA GLU A 463 15.42 17.98 17.66
C GLU A 463 14.38 16.97 18.16
N ALA A 464 13.12 16.96 17.72
CA ALA A 464 12.18 15.88 18.08
C ALA A 464 12.59 14.56 17.43
N TYR A 465 13.21 14.60 16.25
CA TYR A 465 13.78 13.43 15.58
C TYR A 465 15.11 12.97 16.18
N GLN A 466 15.93 13.85 16.77
CA GLN A 466 17.22 13.51 17.40
C GLN A 466 17.09 13.27 18.91
N ASN A 467 16.29 14.06 19.63
CA ASN A 467 15.89 13.84 21.04
C ASN A 467 14.98 12.62 21.16
N ALA A 468 14.30 12.22 20.10
CA ALA A 468 13.76 10.86 19.98
C ALA A 468 14.83 9.78 20.23
N TYR A 469 16.06 9.98 19.77
CA TYR A 469 17.13 9.02 20.00
C TYR A 469 17.91 9.25 21.31
N ALA A 470 17.72 10.39 22.00
CA ALA A 470 18.56 10.79 23.14
C ALA A 470 17.82 11.01 24.48
N ASP A 471 16.49 11.19 24.47
CA ASP A 471 15.72 11.48 25.68
C ASP A 471 14.96 10.24 26.20
N GLU A 472 15.50 9.60 27.23
CA GLU A 472 14.88 8.46 27.92
C GLU A 472 13.55 8.82 28.62
N SER A 473 13.27 10.11 28.86
CA SER A 473 12.04 10.58 29.49
C SER A 473 10.91 10.88 28.47
N LEU A 474 11.26 11.14 27.20
CA LEU A 474 10.36 11.17 26.04
C LEU A 474 10.47 9.88 25.21
N ASN A 475 10.54 8.78 25.95
CA ASN A 475 11.10 7.50 25.58
C ASN A 475 10.64 6.92 24.21
N ILE A 476 11.49 7.10 23.20
CA ILE A 476 11.42 6.43 21.91
C ILE A 476 12.12 5.06 21.92
N SER A 477 12.51 4.52 23.08
CA SER A 477 12.60 3.06 23.24
C SER A 477 11.26 2.33 23.04
N SER A 478 10.14 3.08 22.96
CA SER A 478 8.83 2.60 22.51
C SER A 478 8.54 2.80 21.01
N ILE A 479 9.43 3.49 20.28
CA ILE A 479 9.47 3.52 18.83
C ILE A 479 10.87 3.02 18.45
N ALA A 480 11.01 1.69 18.43
CA ALA A 480 11.98 1.11 17.52
C ALA A 480 11.75 1.80 16.17
N LEU A 481 12.78 2.43 15.58
CA LEU A 481 12.91 2.37 14.12
C LEU A 481 12.58 0.93 13.82
N PRO A 482 11.52 0.57 13.08
CA PRO A 482 11.39 -0.81 12.72
C PRO A 482 12.70 -1.08 11.98
N PRO A 483 13.59 -1.98 12.46
CA PRO A 483 14.09 -2.88 11.45
C PRO A 483 12.81 -3.37 10.79
N HIS A 484 12.77 -3.50 9.48
CA HIS A 484 11.67 -4.17 8.81
C HIS A 484 11.48 -5.65 9.31
N TYR A 485 12.16 -6.02 10.42
CA TYR A 485 12.40 -7.29 11.07
C TYR A 485 12.42 -7.24 12.63
N ALA A 486 12.27 -6.10 13.35
CA ALA A 486 11.96 -6.20 14.80
C ALA A 486 10.49 -6.58 14.91
N ASP A 487 10.24 -7.65 15.68
CA ASP A 487 8.97 -8.36 15.77
C ASP A 487 7.76 -7.40 15.65
N PRO A 488 6.95 -7.48 14.57
CA PRO A 488 5.82 -6.59 14.39
C PRO A 488 4.88 -6.81 15.57
N SER A 489 4.90 -5.88 16.53
CA SER A 489 4.03 -5.99 17.71
C SER A 489 2.60 -6.15 17.22
N GLU A 490 1.99 -7.26 17.58
CA GLU A 490 0.76 -7.67 16.93
C GLU A 490 -0.44 -6.80 17.39
N PRO A 491 -1.47 -6.61 16.55
CA PRO A 491 -2.64 -5.82 16.95
C PRO A 491 -3.26 -6.32 18.25
N ARG A 492 -3.60 -5.38 19.14
CA ARG A 492 -4.21 -5.70 20.43
C ARG A 492 -5.72 -5.67 20.28
N MET A 493 -6.34 -6.84 20.39
CA MET A 493 -7.79 -6.94 20.42
C MET A 493 -8.28 -7.00 21.87
N ARG A 494 -9.41 -6.36 22.14
CA ARG A 494 -10.10 -6.37 23.44
C ARG A 494 -11.60 -6.49 23.26
N ILE A 495 -12.28 -7.02 24.27
CA ILE A 495 -13.73 -6.86 24.42
C ILE A 495 -13.98 -5.39 24.80
N GLY A 496 -14.96 -4.74 24.18
CA GLY A 496 -15.25 -3.31 24.40
C GLY A 496 -15.55 -2.98 25.86
N GLY A 497 -15.18 -1.77 26.31
CA GLY A 497 -15.35 -1.29 27.70
C GLY A 497 -16.33 -0.13 27.89
N TRP A 498 -16.91 0.39 26.81
CA TRP A 498 -17.94 1.45 26.86
C TRP A 498 -19.27 0.72 27.00
N GLU A 499 -19.72 0.59 28.24
CA GLU A 499 -20.93 -0.12 28.66
C GLU A 499 -20.96 -1.59 28.23
N LEU A 500 -20.55 -2.45 29.16
CA LEU A 500 -20.78 -3.89 29.11
C LEU A 500 -22.28 -4.18 29.35
N GLU A 501 -23.18 -3.49 28.66
CA GLU A 501 -24.57 -3.92 28.56
C GLU A 501 -24.58 -5.14 27.65
N ARG A 502 -24.46 -6.32 28.26
CA ARG A 502 -24.91 -7.56 27.64
C ARG A 502 -26.43 -7.48 27.56
N SER A 503 -26.96 -6.67 26.65
CA SER A 503 -28.39 -6.55 26.42
C SER A 503 -28.83 -7.82 25.70
N PHE A 504 -29.26 -8.81 26.47
CA PHE A 504 -29.91 -9.97 25.90
C PHE A 504 -31.34 -9.57 25.54
N ALA A 505 -31.56 -9.16 24.29
CA ALA A 505 -32.90 -8.92 23.80
C ALA A 505 -33.58 -10.28 23.60
N LYS A 506 -34.61 -10.56 24.40
CA LYS A 506 -35.42 -11.78 24.20
C LYS A 506 -36.04 -11.72 22.81
N TRP A 507 -35.87 -12.80 22.07
CA TRP A 507 -36.38 -12.94 20.69
C TRP A 507 -37.87 -12.58 20.58
N ASP A 508 -38.64 -12.90 21.62
CA ASP A 508 -40.09 -12.72 21.64
C ASP A 508 -40.53 -11.26 21.86
N SER A 509 -39.66 -10.36 22.35
CA SER A 509 -40.05 -8.96 22.66
C SER A 509 -40.06 -8.02 21.44
N THR A 510 -39.33 -8.35 20.38
CA THR A 510 -39.15 -7.47 19.20
C THR A 510 -39.69 -8.06 17.90
N ASN A 511 -40.05 -9.35 17.89
CA ASN A 511 -40.79 -9.96 16.78
C ASN A 511 -42.30 -9.89 17.08
N PRO A 512 -43.09 -9.07 16.37
CA PRO A 512 -44.54 -9.26 16.36
C PRO A 512 -44.78 -10.63 15.73
N THR A 513 -44.95 -11.64 16.58
CA THR A 513 -45.05 -13.03 16.15
C THR A 513 -46.08 -13.11 15.01
N TRP A 514 -45.68 -13.65 13.87
CA TRP A 514 -46.63 -14.07 12.83
C TRP A 514 -47.69 -15.02 13.41
N VAL A 515 -47.40 -15.64 14.56
CA VAL A 515 -48.36 -16.39 15.40
C VAL A 515 -49.49 -15.52 15.96
N ALA A 516 -49.24 -14.27 16.36
CA ALA A 516 -50.30 -13.33 16.76
C ALA A 516 -51.15 -12.89 15.55
N MET A 517 -50.54 -12.72 14.38
CA MET A 517 -51.29 -12.43 13.15
C MET A 517 -52.05 -13.64 12.60
N ALA A 518 -51.52 -14.86 12.75
CA ALA A 518 -52.17 -16.11 12.34
C ALA A 518 -53.34 -16.48 13.28
N LYS A 519 -53.20 -16.27 14.60
CA LYS A 519 -54.31 -16.42 15.55
C LYS A 519 -55.45 -15.43 15.28
N LYS A 520 -55.14 -14.23 14.80
CA LYS A 520 -56.17 -13.23 14.43
C LYS A 520 -56.91 -13.58 13.13
N LYS A 521 -56.33 -14.43 12.27
CA LYS A 521 -56.93 -14.88 11.00
C LYS A 521 -57.82 -16.12 11.12
N GLY A 522 -57.85 -16.79 12.27
CA GLY A 522 -58.72 -17.94 12.57
C GLY A 522 -59.93 -17.61 13.46
N MET A 523 -60.21 -16.32 13.69
CA MET A 523 -61.35 -15.82 14.48
C MET A 523 -62.37 -15.05 13.60
N GLN A 524 -62.42 -15.33 12.30
CA GLN A 524 -63.49 -14.86 11.42
C GLN A 524 -64.28 -16.03 10.86
#